data_AF-A0A2U1KK81-F1
#
_entry.id   AF-A0A2U1KK81-F1
#
_cell.length_a   1.000
_cell.length_b   1.000
_cell.length_c   1.000
_cell.angle_alpha   90.00
_cell.angle_beta   90.00
_cell.angle_gamma   90.00
#
_symmetry.space_group_name_H-M   'P 1'
#
loop_
_entity.id
_entity.type
_entity.pdbx_description
1 polymer ?
#
loop_
_entity_poly.entity_id
_entity_poly.type
_entity_poly.pdbx_seq_one_letter_code
_entity_poly.pdbx_strand_id
1 'polypeptide(L)'
;MLQPKKQQLLEKTGGPRLRALQWFHAGVQKPQQAVVPTEEGAPSPASHPRTLLRQNQDRQGVDPNLVKKILDPRFLNRASVTFNDLRQTIQTDGPWTSAWIGESGGAYNSGGLHVSDSFVDSFWYLDQLGMAAKYHTKVYCRQTLIGGNYGLLNKTTFMPNPDYYSALLWNRLMGTGVLAVDRRNIAPHLRTYAHCSKGKTGITLLLINLSNQTHFRLNVRNILNIRNLHTTQHETSKKKTSFVHGLKTTVSWVGTKSTDENLSREEYHLTPLHGDIRSKTMVLNGIPLKLTVNGDIPILRPALVKVNYPVSIAPLSIKFLQFPNFDAPGCE
;
A
#
# COMPACT_ATOMS: atom_id res chain seq x y z
N MET A 1 38.00 5.30 43.65
CA MET A 1 39.13 4.34 43.61
C MET A 1 38.52 2.94 43.46
N LEU A 2 39.11 2.08 42.61
CA LEU A 2 38.69 0.73 42.17
C LEU A 2 37.81 0.64 40.89
N GLN A 3 38.50 0.59 39.74
CA GLN A 3 38.28 -0.40 38.67
C GLN A 3 38.81 -1.77 39.14
N PRO A 4 38.53 -2.97 38.53
CA PRO A 4 38.53 -3.31 37.08
C PRO A 4 37.46 -4.40 36.71
N LYS A 5 37.31 -5.04 35.53
CA LYS A 5 38.20 -5.47 34.43
C LYS A 5 37.42 -5.59 33.10
N LYS A 6 38.11 -5.29 31.99
CA LYS A 6 37.79 -5.73 30.62
C LYS A 6 38.03 -7.24 30.50
N GLN A 7 37.19 -7.93 29.73
CA GLN A 7 37.50 -9.24 29.17
C GLN A 7 37.30 -9.19 27.65
N GLN A 8 38.41 -9.25 26.92
CA GLN A 8 38.47 -9.57 25.51
C GLN A 8 38.25 -11.09 25.35
N LEU A 9 37.49 -11.50 24.33
CA LEU A 9 37.59 -12.86 23.81
C LEU A 9 37.64 -12.83 22.28
N LEU A 10 38.59 -13.61 21.78
CA LEU A 10 39.06 -13.76 20.41
C LEU A 10 37.98 -14.21 19.43
N GLU A 11 38.12 -13.73 18.19
CA GLU A 11 37.58 -14.34 16.98
C GLU A 11 38.15 -15.75 16.77
N LYS A 12 37.26 -16.72 16.52
CA LYS A 12 37.58 -17.92 15.75
C LYS A 12 36.44 -18.23 14.77
N THR A 13 36.88 -18.39 13.53
CA THR A 13 36.20 -18.87 12.32
C THR A 13 35.36 -20.13 12.50
N GLY A 14 34.17 -20.18 11.90
CA GLY A 14 33.39 -21.42 11.74
C GLY A 14 31.90 -21.15 11.44
N GLY A 15 31.40 -21.66 10.29
CA GLY A 15 30.14 -21.27 9.64
C GLY A 15 28.83 -21.49 10.42
N PRO A 16 27.70 -20.97 9.91
CA PRO A 16 26.44 -20.99 10.65
C PRO A 16 25.74 -22.34 10.55
N ARG A 17 25.84 -23.11 11.64
CA ARG A 17 24.87 -24.16 11.99
C ARG A 17 23.58 -23.51 12.47
N LEU A 18 22.46 -23.91 11.85
CA LEU A 18 21.09 -23.66 12.29
C LEU A 18 20.93 -24.02 13.77
N ARG A 19 20.52 -23.04 14.59
CA ARG A 19 19.99 -23.29 15.93
C ARG A 19 18.52 -22.90 15.95
N ALA A 20 17.67 -23.91 16.12
CA ALA A 20 16.27 -23.75 16.48
C ALA A 20 16.19 -23.02 17.84
N LEU A 21 15.45 -21.91 17.88
CA LEU A 21 15.08 -21.27 19.14
C LEU A 21 13.74 -21.84 19.60
N GLN A 22 13.82 -22.48 20.75
CA GLN A 22 12.76 -23.05 21.55
C GLN A 22 11.95 -21.91 22.18
N TRP A 23 10.64 -21.89 21.97
CA TRP A 23 9.74 -20.92 22.60
C TRP A 23 9.44 -21.35 24.03
N PHE A 24 9.80 -20.53 25.01
CA PHE A 24 9.31 -20.67 26.39
C PHE A 24 7.88 -20.14 26.47
N HIS A 25 6.94 -20.99 26.91
CA HIS A 25 5.61 -20.57 27.34
C HIS A 25 5.70 -19.98 28.75
N ALA A 26 5.52 -18.66 28.88
CA ALA A 26 5.19 -18.04 30.15
C ALA A 26 3.71 -18.30 30.45
N GLY A 27 3.44 -19.24 31.35
CA GLY A 27 2.10 -19.54 31.84
C GLY A 27 1.58 -18.39 32.71
N VAL A 28 0.49 -17.76 32.28
CA VAL A 28 -0.29 -16.84 33.11
C VAL A 28 -1.25 -17.69 33.96
N GLN A 29 -0.99 -17.77 35.26
CA GLN A 29 -1.89 -18.38 36.24
C GLN A 29 -3.18 -17.56 36.35
N LYS A 30 -4.33 -18.19 36.12
CA LYS A 30 -5.64 -17.65 36.50
C LYS A 30 -5.78 -17.72 38.03
N PRO A 31 -6.29 -16.68 38.70
CA PRO A 31 -6.58 -16.76 40.13
C PRO A 31 -7.76 -17.72 40.38
N GLN A 32 -7.60 -18.57 41.39
CA GLN A 32 -8.59 -19.51 41.91
C GLN A 32 -9.80 -18.72 42.47
N GLN A 33 -11.01 -19.06 42.02
CA GLN A 33 -12.25 -18.62 42.65
C GLN A 33 -12.56 -19.53 43.84
N ALA A 34 -12.81 -18.90 44.99
CA ALA A 34 -13.21 -19.55 46.22
C ALA A 34 -14.62 -20.16 46.12
N VAL A 35 -14.78 -21.34 46.72
CA VAL A 35 -16.04 -22.09 46.84
C VAL A 35 -16.81 -21.57 48.06
N VAL A 36 -18.09 -21.25 47.90
CA VAL A 36 -19.05 -20.97 48.99
C VAL A 36 -20.37 -21.72 48.67
N PRO A 37 -21.09 -22.28 49.66
CA PRO A 37 -22.06 -23.36 49.45
C PRO A 37 -23.43 -22.91 48.93
N THR A 38 -24.17 -23.92 48.45
CA THR A 38 -25.53 -23.92 47.90
C THR A 38 -26.63 -23.58 48.90
N GLU A 39 -27.61 -22.77 48.47
CA GLU A 39 -28.98 -22.73 49.00
C GLU A 39 -30.00 -22.76 47.83
N GLU A 40 -31.07 -23.53 48.03
CA GLU A 40 -32.18 -23.79 47.09
C GLU A 40 -33.25 -22.67 47.11
N GLY A 41 -33.96 -22.47 45.99
CA GLY A 41 -35.40 -22.14 46.02
C GLY A 41 -35.93 -20.80 45.43
N ALA A 42 -36.18 -20.80 44.11
CA ALA A 42 -37.33 -20.17 43.36
C ALA A 42 -37.55 -18.63 43.31
N PRO A 43 -38.36 -18.09 42.36
CA PRO A 43 -38.62 -18.46 40.96
C PRO A 43 -38.29 -17.32 39.95
N SER A 44 -38.27 -17.68 38.65
CA SER A 44 -37.93 -16.84 37.50
C SER A 44 -39.04 -15.85 37.09
N PRO A 45 -38.71 -14.61 36.64
CA PRO A 45 -39.61 -13.82 35.82
C PRO A 45 -39.05 -13.52 34.42
N ALA A 46 -39.88 -13.84 33.43
CA ALA A 46 -39.99 -13.21 32.10
C ALA A 46 -38.76 -13.24 31.17
N SER A 47 -38.76 -14.26 30.30
CA SER A 47 -38.08 -14.27 29.01
C SER A 47 -38.45 -13.05 28.17
N HIS A 48 -37.59 -12.02 28.20
CA HIS A 48 -37.52 -11.05 27.12
C HIS A 48 -36.87 -11.75 25.90
N PRO A 49 -37.39 -11.59 24.67
CA PRO A 49 -36.84 -12.26 23.51
C PRO A 49 -35.50 -11.61 23.13
N ARG A 50 -34.41 -12.08 23.74
CA ARG A 50 -33.01 -11.80 23.37
C ARG A 50 -32.58 -12.55 22.11
N THR A 51 -33.52 -12.87 21.24
CA THR A 51 -33.34 -13.83 20.14
C THR A 51 -33.47 -13.21 18.74
N LEU A 52 -33.63 -11.89 18.63
CA LEU A 52 -33.76 -11.19 17.33
C LEU A 52 -32.63 -10.20 17.00
N LEU A 53 -31.52 -10.22 17.75
CA LEU A 53 -30.32 -9.40 17.47
C LEU A 53 -29.03 -10.23 17.33
N ARG A 54 -29.14 -11.51 16.97
CA ARG A 54 -27.99 -12.43 16.77
C ARG A 54 -28.07 -13.22 15.46
N GLN A 55 -28.39 -12.56 14.34
CA GLN A 55 -28.38 -13.24 13.02
C GLN A 55 -27.66 -12.52 11.87
N ASN A 56 -26.90 -11.45 12.10
CA ASN A 56 -26.19 -10.75 11.01
C ASN A 56 -24.71 -10.42 11.30
N GLN A 57 -24.03 -11.20 12.13
CA GLN A 57 -22.74 -10.78 12.68
C GLN A 57 -21.65 -11.84 12.58
N ASP A 58 -21.29 -12.24 11.35
CA ASP A 58 -19.95 -12.75 11.03
C ASP A 58 -19.71 -12.94 9.51
N ARG A 59 -19.38 -11.90 8.71
CA ARG A 59 -19.01 -12.15 7.29
C ARG A 59 -17.97 -11.17 6.74
N GLN A 60 -16.69 -11.43 6.99
CA GLN A 60 -15.64 -11.15 6.01
C GLN A 60 -15.00 -12.50 5.64
N GLY A 61 -14.31 -12.57 4.51
CA GLY A 61 -13.94 -13.84 3.87
C GLY A 61 -15.09 -14.51 3.11
N VAL A 62 -16.31 -14.53 3.67
CA VAL A 62 -17.51 -15.08 3.00
C VAL A 62 -18.50 -14.02 2.51
N ASP A 63 -18.08 -12.75 2.48
CA ASP A 63 -18.91 -11.65 1.97
C ASP A 63 -18.99 -11.68 0.43
N PRO A 64 -20.19 -11.88 -0.15
CA PRO A 64 -20.34 -11.88 -1.61
C PRO A 64 -20.01 -10.53 -2.26
N ASN A 65 -20.01 -9.44 -1.48
CA ASN A 65 -19.72 -8.08 -1.95
C ASN A 65 -18.25 -7.67 -1.78
N LEU A 66 -17.35 -8.59 -1.41
CA LEU A 66 -15.96 -8.24 -1.10
C LEU A 66 -15.25 -7.54 -2.27
N VAL A 67 -15.41 -8.05 -3.50
CA VAL A 67 -14.86 -7.41 -4.72
C VAL A 67 -15.40 -5.99 -4.89
N LYS A 68 -16.70 -5.79 -4.70
CA LYS A 68 -17.33 -4.46 -4.81
C LYS A 68 -16.77 -3.49 -3.77
N LYS A 69 -16.50 -3.98 -2.54
CA LYS A 69 -15.89 -3.17 -1.48
C LYS A 69 -14.45 -2.78 -1.82
N ILE A 70 -13.64 -3.74 -2.30
CA ILE A 70 -12.25 -3.47 -2.73
C ILE A 70 -12.19 -2.41 -3.84
N LEU A 71 -13.16 -2.42 -4.76
CA LEU A 71 -13.21 -1.47 -5.87
C LEU A 71 -13.97 -0.16 -5.55
N ASP A 72 -14.55 0.01 -4.37
CA ASP A 72 -15.23 1.25 -3.96
C ASP A 72 -14.25 2.21 -3.25
N PRO A 73 -13.89 3.34 -3.86
CA PRO A 73 -12.97 4.30 -3.24
C PRO A 73 -13.51 4.85 -1.91
N ARG A 74 -14.82 4.91 -1.70
CA ARG A 74 -15.42 5.35 -0.41
C ARG A 74 -15.23 4.30 0.67
N PHE A 75 -15.25 3.01 0.31
CA PHE A 75 -14.94 1.94 1.26
C PHE A 75 -13.47 2.01 1.68
N LEU A 76 -12.55 2.11 0.71
CA LEU A 76 -11.12 2.22 1.00
C LEU A 76 -10.75 3.48 1.80
N ASN A 77 -11.45 4.61 1.58
CA ASN A 77 -11.22 5.84 2.33
C ASN A 77 -11.48 5.70 3.85
N ARG A 78 -12.24 4.70 4.29
CA ARG A 78 -12.51 4.49 5.73
C ARG A 78 -11.23 4.24 6.53
N ALA A 79 -10.23 3.60 5.92
CA ALA A 79 -8.95 3.34 6.57
C ALA A 79 -8.23 4.64 6.99
N SER A 80 -8.47 5.75 6.28
CA SER A 80 -7.86 7.04 6.62
C SER A 80 -8.29 7.58 7.99
N VAL A 81 -9.49 7.25 8.45
CA VAL A 81 -9.97 7.63 9.79
C VAL A 81 -9.14 6.92 10.85
N THR A 82 -9.06 5.59 10.79
CA THR A 82 -8.26 4.80 11.73
C THR A 82 -6.79 5.20 11.76
N PHE A 83 -6.18 5.44 10.59
CA PHE A 83 -4.78 5.88 10.54
C PHE A 83 -4.58 7.29 11.07
N ASN A 84 -5.53 8.20 10.83
CA ASN A 84 -5.48 9.54 11.37
C ASN A 84 -5.64 9.54 12.90
N ASP A 85 -6.58 8.75 13.43
CA ASP A 85 -6.80 8.63 14.86
C ASP A 85 -5.55 8.10 15.56
N LEU A 86 -4.94 7.03 15.03
CA LEU A 86 -3.66 6.51 15.55
C LEU A 86 -2.54 7.56 15.53
N ARG A 87 -2.43 8.31 14.43
CA ARG A 87 -1.45 9.40 14.31
C ARG A 87 -1.70 10.49 15.37
N GLN A 88 -2.96 10.88 15.60
CA GLN A 88 -3.32 11.89 16.59
C GLN A 88 -3.05 11.43 18.02
N THR A 89 -3.38 10.17 18.35
CA THR A 89 -3.05 9.55 19.64
C THR A 89 -1.55 9.56 19.87
N ILE A 90 -0.74 9.15 18.90
CA ILE A 90 0.73 9.18 19.04
C ILE A 90 1.23 10.62 19.22
N GLN A 91 0.71 11.58 18.45
CA GLN A 91 1.12 12.98 18.57
C GLN A 91 0.80 13.58 19.95
N THR A 92 -0.30 13.15 20.57
CA THR A 92 -0.78 13.70 21.84
C THR A 92 -0.19 12.97 23.04
N ASP A 93 -0.22 11.64 23.02
CA ASP A 93 0.03 10.80 24.19
C ASP A 93 1.40 10.11 24.18
N GLY A 94 2.10 10.10 23.04
CA GLY A 94 3.40 9.43 22.93
C GLY A 94 4.23 9.83 21.71
N PRO A 95 4.61 11.10 21.54
CA PRO A 95 5.28 11.60 20.33
C PRO A 95 6.67 11.00 20.08
N TRP A 96 7.25 10.31 21.07
CA TRP A 96 8.50 9.55 20.95
C TRP A 96 8.32 8.14 20.36
N THR A 97 7.07 7.69 20.16
CA THR A 97 6.76 6.34 19.67
C THR A 97 6.59 6.31 18.15
N SER A 98 6.51 5.10 17.58
CA SER A 98 6.27 4.89 16.15
C SER A 98 5.14 3.88 15.94
N ALA A 99 4.23 4.18 15.02
CA ALA A 99 3.11 3.31 14.67
C ALA A 99 3.57 2.11 13.83
N TRP A 100 3.16 0.91 14.22
CA TRP A 100 3.31 -0.33 13.47
C TRP A 100 1.94 -0.97 13.27
N ILE A 101 1.65 -1.44 12.07
CA ILE A 101 0.54 -2.36 11.82
C ILE A 101 1.09 -3.76 12.09
N GLY A 102 0.75 -4.33 13.25
CA GLY A 102 1.22 -5.64 13.67
C GLY A 102 0.58 -6.80 12.91
N GLU A 103 -0.62 -6.60 12.36
CA GLU A 103 -1.32 -7.57 11.51
C GLU A 103 -2.31 -6.82 10.60
N SER A 104 -2.34 -7.16 9.31
CA SER A 104 -3.42 -6.74 8.42
C SER A 104 -3.61 -7.69 7.24
N GLY A 105 -4.88 -8.00 6.93
CA GLY A 105 -5.32 -8.68 5.71
C GLY A 105 -6.61 -8.03 5.17
N GLY A 106 -6.90 -8.21 3.88
CA GLY A 106 -7.99 -7.50 3.19
C GLY A 106 -9.38 -7.82 3.69
N ALA A 107 -9.54 -9.01 4.24
CA ALA A 107 -10.76 -9.46 4.89
C ALA A 107 -10.39 -10.42 6.03
N TYR A 108 -10.98 -10.23 7.20
CA TYR A 108 -10.86 -11.19 8.30
C TYR A 108 -11.56 -12.53 7.95
N ASN A 109 -11.46 -13.53 8.83
CA ASN A 109 -11.88 -14.92 8.57
C ASN A 109 -11.17 -15.55 7.36
N SER A 110 -9.83 -15.50 7.39
CA SER A 110 -8.95 -16.10 6.37
C SER A 110 -9.03 -15.49 4.97
N GLY A 111 -9.66 -14.32 4.77
CA GLY A 111 -9.74 -13.68 3.47
C GLY A 111 -10.74 -14.35 2.53
N GLY A 112 -11.08 -13.65 1.44
CA GLY A 112 -12.09 -14.11 0.49
C GLY A 112 -11.59 -15.20 -0.44
N LEU A 113 -12.32 -16.32 -0.53
CA LEU A 113 -12.00 -17.37 -1.50
C LEU A 113 -12.12 -16.82 -2.93
N HIS A 114 -11.08 -17.02 -3.75
CA HIS A 114 -10.97 -16.47 -5.12
C HIS A 114 -10.95 -14.94 -5.21
N VAL A 115 -10.77 -14.25 -4.09
CA VAL A 115 -10.70 -12.79 -4.02
C VAL A 115 -9.37 -12.37 -3.41
N SER A 116 -9.06 -12.85 -2.19
CA SER A 116 -7.86 -12.43 -1.46
C SER A 116 -6.56 -13.11 -1.95
N ASP A 117 -6.67 -14.14 -2.78
CA ASP A 117 -5.55 -14.80 -3.46
C ASP A 117 -5.44 -14.41 -4.95
N SER A 118 -6.21 -13.42 -5.40
CA SER A 118 -6.27 -12.99 -6.80
C SER A 118 -5.91 -11.52 -6.98
N PHE A 119 -5.78 -11.09 -8.25
CA PHE A 119 -5.32 -9.76 -8.61
C PHE A 119 -6.15 -8.63 -7.98
N VAL A 120 -7.45 -8.85 -7.76
CA VAL A 120 -8.33 -7.85 -7.15
C VAL A 120 -7.87 -7.44 -5.75
N ASP A 121 -7.28 -8.34 -4.94
CA ASP A 121 -6.80 -7.98 -3.59
C ASP A 121 -5.64 -6.98 -3.65
N SER A 122 -4.87 -6.96 -4.74
CA SER A 122 -3.73 -6.05 -4.91
C SER A 122 -4.16 -4.58 -4.93
N PHE A 123 -5.40 -4.28 -5.34
CA PHE A 123 -5.96 -2.94 -5.22
C PHE A 123 -6.06 -2.50 -3.77
N TRP A 124 -6.60 -3.36 -2.91
CA TRP A 124 -6.69 -3.09 -1.47
C TRP A 124 -5.30 -3.06 -0.85
N TYR A 125 -4.45 -4.03 -1.14
CA TYR A 125 -3.18 -4.19 -0.45
C TYR A 125 -2.23 -3.02 -0.70
N LEU A 126 -2.04 -2.63 -1.97
CA LEU A 126 -1.20 -1.47 -2.31
C LEU A 126 -1.82 -0.16 -1.83
N ASP A 127 -3.15 -0.08 -1.76
CA ASP A 127 -3.82 1.06 -1.17
C ASP A 127 -3.55 1.19 0.33
N GLN A 128 -3.59 0.08 1.07
CA GLN A 128 -3.31 0.09 2.51
C GLN A 128 -1.84 0.39 2.81
N LEU A 129 -0.90 -0.10 2.00
CA LEU A 129 0.51 0.28 2.11
C LEU A 129 0.69 1.79 1.91
N GLY A 130 0.05 2.36 0.89
CA GLY A 130 0.04 3.80 0.61
C GLY A 130 -0.59 4.63 1.73
N MET A 131 -1.75 4.18 2.24
CA MET A 131 -2.44 4.85 3.35
C MET A 131 -1.63 4.81 4.64
N ALA A 132 -1.11 3.64 5.02
CA ALA A 132 -0.26 3.50 6.20
C ALA A 132 0.96 4.43 6.14
N ALA A 133 1.65 4.47 4.99
CA ALA A 133 2.80 5.35 4.80
C ALA A 133 2.43 6.84 4.89
N LYS A 134 1.31 7.24 4.27
CA LYS A 134 0.79 8.62 4.31
C LYS A 134 0.55 9.13 5.73
N TYR A 135 0.16 8.25 6.65
CA TYR A 135 -0.10 8.58 8.06
C TYR A 135 1.07 8.22 9.00
N HIS A 136 2.29 8.08 8.46
CA HIS A 136 3.54 7.85 9.20
C HIS A 136 3.63 6.53 9.97
N THR A 137 2.87 5.51 9.56
CA THR A 137 3.11 4.13 10.01
C THR A 137 4.43 3.62 9.44
N LYS A 138 5.31 3.09 10.32
CA LYS A 138 6.68 2.69 9.97
C LYS A 138 6.80 1.26 9.49
N VAL A 139 5.92 0.37 9.96
CA VAL A 139 5.95 -1.06 9.64
C VAL A 139 4.54 -1.55 9.29
N TYR A 140 4.47 -2.41 8.29
CA TYR A 140 3.25 -3.06 7.85
C TYR A 140 3.44 -4.58 7.81
N CYS A 141 2.84 -5.29 8.76
CA CYS A 141 2.86 -6.74 8.80
C CYS A 141 1.63 -7.31 8.08
N ARG A 142 1.86 -7.84 6.87
CA ARG A 142 0.84 -8.53 6.08
C ARG A 142 0.53 -9.89 6.70
N GLN A 143 -0.73 -10.09 7.06
CA GLN A 143 -1.32 -11.40 7.31
C GLN A 143 -1.67 -12.03 5.96
N THR A 144 -0.97 -13.05 5.48
CA THR A 144 0.20 -13.75 6.04
C THR A 144 1.17 -14.08 4.89
N LEU A 145 2.39 -14.51 5.18
CA LEU A 145 3.26 -15.10 4.16
C LEU A 145 2.63 -16.37 3.56
N ILE A 146 2.20 -17.32 4.41
CA ILE A 146 1.54 -18.58 4.03
C ILE A 146 0.36 -18.83 4.97
N GLY A 147 -0.79 -19.20 4.42
CA GLY A 147 -2.02 -19.50 5.17
C GLY A 147 -3.19 -18.58 4.83
N GLY A 148 -4.41 -19.07 5.04
CA GLY A 148 -5.63 -18.39 4.58
C GLY A 148 -5.68 -18.18 3.06
N ASN A 149 -6.72 -17.51 2.57
CA ASN A 149 -6.87 -17.06 1.20
C ASN A 149 -6.09 -15.76 0.94
N TYR A 150 -5.76 -14.96 1.96
CA TYR A 150 -4.95 -13.75 1.82
C TYR A 150 -3.43 -14.00 1.80
N GLY A 151 -2.99 -15.27 1.85
CA GLY A 151 -1.57 -15.61 1.91
C GLY A 151 -0.81 -15.10 0.69
N LEU A 152 0.38 -14.53 0.88
CA LEU A 152 1.23 -14.09 -0.23
C LEU A 152 1.69 -15.28 -1.09
N LEU A 153 1.84 -16.45 -0.49
CA LEU A 153 2.14 -17.70 -1.18
C LEU A 153 0.95 -18.66 -1.08
N ASN A 154 0.71 -19.40 -2.16
CA ASN A 154 -0.22 -20.52 -2.15
C ASN A 154 0.18 -21.54 -1.08
N LYS A 155 -0.76 -21.92 -0.22
CA LYS A 155 -0.50 -22.80 0.93
C LYS A 155 0.00 -24.21 0.57
N THR A 156 -0.30 -24.70 -0.64
CA THR A 156 0.03 -26.06 -1.07
C THR A 156 1.22 -26.06 -2.01
N THR A 157 1.24 -25.15 -2.98
CA THR A 157 2.27 -25.14 -4.03
C THR A 157 3.43 -24.18 -3.73
N PHE A 158 3.30 -23.33 -2.71
CA PHE A 158 4.21 -22.22 -2.40
C PHE A 158 4.43 -21.23 -3.55
N MET A 159 3.62 -21.32 -4.61
CA MET A 159 3.69 -20.37 -5.71
C MET A 159 3.19 -18.99 -5.25
N PRO A 160 3.84 -17.89 -5.66
CA PRO A 160 3.41 -16.55 -5.30
C PRO A 160 2.02 -16.22 -5.86
N ASN A 161 1.14 -15.72 -4.99
CA ASN A 161 -0.11 -15.08 -5.39
C ASN A 161 0.18 -13.63 -5.88
N PRO A 162 -0.75 -12.97 -6.57
CA PRO A 162 -0.56 -11.61 -7.10
C PRO A 162 -0.01 -10.60 -6.09
N ASP A 163 -0.49 -10.64 -4.85
CA ASP A 163 -0.05 -9.73 -3.79
C ASP A 163 1.42 -9.86 -3.40
N TYR A 164 2.04 -11.01 -3.63
CA TYR A 164 3.49 -11.16 -3.46
C TYR A 164 4.25 -10.23 -4.39
N TYR A 165 3.86 -10.19 -5.68
CA TYR A 165 4.50 -9.33 -6.66
C TYR A 165 4.19 -7.85 -6.42
N SER A 166 2.99 -7.53 -5.93
CA SER A 166 2.64 -6.18 -5.45
C SER A 166 3.57 -5.72 -4.33
N ALA A 167 3.75 -6.54 -3.28
CA ALA A 167 4.69 -6.24 -2.19
C ALA A 167 6.15 -6.18 -2.66
N LEU A 168 6.54 -7.05 -3.60
CA LEU A 168 7.89 -7.07 -4.14
C LEU A 168 8.21 -5.78 -4.91
N LEU A 169 7.31 -5.31 -5.77
CA LEU A 169 7.48 -4.05 -6.49
C LEU A 169 7.45 -2.85 -5.54
N TRP A 170 6.53 -2.83 -4.57
CA TRP A 170 6.54 -1.83 -3.51
C TRP A 170 7.91 -1.77 -2.82
N ASN A 171 8.41 -2.93 -2.35
CA ASN A 171 9.70 -3.01 -1.67
C ASN A 171 10.89 -2.64 -2.57
N ARG A 172 10.83 -2.88 -3.88
CA ARG A 172 11.92 -2.55 -4.81
C ARG A 172 11.91 -1.08 -5.23
N LEU A 173 10.74 -0.44 -5.30
CA LEU A 173 10.59 0.86 -5.96
C LEU A 173 10.27 2.01 -5.00
N MET A 174 9.48 1.76 -3.94
CA MET A 174 9.03 2.80 -3.01
C MET A 174 10.06 3.00 -1.90
N GLY A 175 10.64 4.20 -1.82
CA GLY A 175 11.58 4.58 -0.77
C GLY A 175 10.88 4.99 0.54
N THR A 176 11.66 5.45 1.52
CA THR A 176 11.16 5.80 2.86
C THR A 176 10.61 7.23 2.95
N GLY A 177 11.06 8.14 2.08
CA GLY A 177 10.54 9.50 2.01
C GLY A 177 9.15 9.52 1.39
N VAL A 178 8.12 9.81 2.18
CA VAL A 178 6.73 9.88 1.72
C VAL A 178 6.41 11.29 1.23
N LEU A 179 5.84 11.42 0.05
CA LEU A 179 5.54 12.70 -0.59
C LEU A 179 4.03 12.95 -0.63
N ALA A 180 3.66 14.22 -0.43
CA ALA A 180 2.29 14.67 -0.62
C ALA A 180 1.96 14.72 -2.13
N VAL A 181 0.75 14.27 -2.48
CA VAL A 181 0.23 14.34 -3.85
C VAL A 181 -0.99 15.24 -3.88
N ASP A 182 -0.90 16.36 -4.61
CA ASP A 182 -2.07 17.19 -4.92
C ASP A 182 -2.82 16.60 -6.12
N ARG A 183 -4.12 16.38 -5.97
CA ARG A 183 -4.98 15.76 -6.98
C ARG A 183 -6.00 16.77 -7.48
N ARG A 184 -5.71 17.41 -8.62
CA ARG A 184 -6.62 18.39 -9.24
C ARG A 184 -7.43 17.74 -10.35
N ASN A 185 -8.75 17.83 -10.27
CA ASN A 185 -9.68 17.33 -11.28
C ASN A 185 -9.53 15.82 -11.59
N ILE A 186 -9.15 15.02 -10.59
CA ILE A 186 -8.99 13.57 -10.72
C ILE A 186 -10.16 12.87 -10.01
N ALA A 187 -10.80 11.93 -10.71
CA ALA A 187 -11.89 11.14 -10.16
C ALA A 187 -11.43 10.28 -8.96
N PRO A 188 -12.29 10.03 -7.95
CA PRO A 188 -11.92 9.31 -6.73
C PRO A 188 -11.47 7.85 -6.96
N HIS A 189 -11.82 7.28 -8.11
CA HIS A 189 -11.41 5.94 -8.54
C HIS A 189 -9.93 5.84 -8.88
N LEU A 190 -9.25 6.96 -9.13
CA LEU A 190 -7.80 6.98 -9.29
C LEU A 190 -7.15 7.39 -7.96
N ARG A 191 -6.42 6.44 -7.38
CA ARG A 191 -5.71 6.62 -6.11
C ARG A 191 -4.22 6.72 -6.40
N THR A 192 -3.55 7.61 -5.67
CA THR A 192 -2.18 8.01 -6.00
C THR A 192 -1.36 8.19 -4.74
N TYR A 193 -0.16 7.61 -4.74
CA TYR A 193 0.82 7.72 -3.67
C TYR A 193 2.18 8.00 -4.28
N ALA A 194 2.99 8.85 -3.64
CA ALA A 194 4.31 9.19 -4.13
C ALA A 194 5.34 9.06 -3.01
N HIS A 195 6.47 8.45 -3.31
CA HIS A 195 7.60 8.33 -2.41
C HIS A 195 8.86 8.77 -3.15
N CYS A 196 9.93 9.11 -2.42
CA CYS A 196 11.27 9.10 -2.98
C CYS A 196 11.56 7.71 -3.56
N SER A 197 12.33 7.64 -4.64
CA SER A 197 12.70 6.37 -5.24
C SER A 197 13.66 5.59 -4.33
N LYS A 198 13.46 4.28 -4.23
CA LYS A 198 14.39 3.43 -3.48
C LYS A 198 15.64 3.16 -4.31
N GLY A 199 16.81 3.47 -3.75
CA GLY A 199 18.12 3.14 -4.34
C GLY A 199 18.49 3.96 -5.58
N LYS A 200 17.72 5.00 -5.93
CA LYS A 200 18.00 5.93 -7.03
C LYS A 200 17.43 7.31 -6.69
N THR A 201 17.99 8.35 -7.31
CA THR A 201 17.48 9.72 -7.21
C THR A 201 16.11 9.87 -7.87
N GLY A 202 15.30 10.81 -7.38
CA GLY A 202 13.98 11.11 -7.92
C GLY A 202 12.83 10.46 -7.15
N ILE A 203 11.70 10.24 -7.82
CA ILE A 203 10.45 9.82 -7.17
C ILE A 203 9.84 8.58 -7.81
N THR A 204 9.14 7.79 -6.98
CA THR A 204 8.28 6.70 -7.42
C THR A 204 6.82 7.04 -7.13
N LEU A 205 5.99 7.01 -8.17
CA LEU A 205 4.55 7.19 -8.11
C LEU A 205 3.85 5.83 -8.22
N LEU A 206 2.90 5.56 -7.33
CA LEU A 206 1.96 4.45 -7.43
C LEU A 206 0.59 5.01 -7.84
N LEU A 207 0.05 4.49 -8.94
CA LEU A 207 -1.30 4.76 -9.44
C LEU A 207 -2.15 3.50 -9.34
N ILE A 208 -3.34 3.63 -8.78
CA ILE A 208 -4.32 2.55 -8.65
C ILE A 208 -5.61 3.00 -9.32
N ASN A 209 -5.97 2.40 -10.45
CA ASN A 209 -7.22 2.70 -11.15
C ASN A 209 -8.30 1.66 -10.79
N LEU A 210 -9.27 2.08 -9.99
CA LEU A 210 -10.43 1.27 -9.59
C LEU A 210 -11.61 1.38 -10.56
N SER A 211 -11.55 2.26 -11.56
CA SER A 211 -12.61 2.39 -12.55
C SER A 211 -12.56 1.22 -13.53
N ASN A 212 -13.73 0.64 -13.84
CA ASN A 212 -13.90 -0.36 -14.89
C ASN A 212 -14.19 0.23 -16.27
N GLN A 213 -14.37 1.55 -16.37
CA GLN A 213 -14.74 2.23 -17.62
C GLN A 213 -13.74 3.31 -18.01
N THR A 214 -13.09 3.95 -17.02
CA THR A 214 -12.27 5.12 -17.27
C THR A 214 -10.81 4.74 -17.47
N HIS A 215 -10.31 5.04 -18.65
CA HIS A 215 -8.89 5.11 -18.91
C HIS A 215 -8.38 6.51 -18.52
N PHE A 216 -7.43 6.60 -17.58
CA PHE A 216 -6.90 7.89 -17.16
C PHE A 216 -5.66 8.28 -17.96
N ARG A 217 -5.60 9.55 -18.37
CA ARG A 217 -4.43 10.19 -18.97
C ARG A 217 -4.04 11.39 -18.12
N LEU A 218 -2.84 11.40 -17.58
CA LEU A 218 -2.39 12.33 -16.55
C LEU A 218 -1.10 13.03 -16.98
N ASN A 219 -0.92 14.25 -16.49
CA ASN A 219 0.37 14.94 -16.53
C ASN A 219 0.89 15.04 -15.09
N VAL A 220 2.14 14.61 -14.88
CA VAL A 220 2.80 14.72 -13.57
C VAL A 220 3.61 16.02 -13.55
N ARG A 221 3.48 16.80 -12.47
CA ARG A 221 4.14 18.11 -12.31
C ARG A 221 4.66 18.28 -10.89
N ASN A 222 5.78 18.98 -10.74
CA ASN A 222 6.26 19.43 -9.43
C ASN A 222 5.44 20.66 -8.99
N ILE A 223 4.89 20.59 -7.77
CA ILE A 223 4.03 21.63 -7.18
C ILE A 223 4.85 22.86 -6.74
N LEU A 224 6.12 22.68 -6.38
CA LEU A 224 7.00 23.79 -5.97
C LEU A 224 7.23 24.77 -7.14
N ASN A 225 7.28 24.26 -8.37
CA ASN A 225 7.42 25.07 -9.57
C ASN A 225 6.16 25.89 -9.91
N ILE A 226 4.98 25.50 -9.39
CA ILE A 226 3.72 26.22 -9.63
C ILE A 226 3.60 27.45 -8.73
N ARG A 227 4.13 27.41 -7.50
CA ARG A 227 4.09 28.57 -6.59
C ARG A 227 4.98 29.71 -7.06
N ASN A 228 6.11 29.41 -7.70
CA ASN A 228 7.00 30.41 -8.28
C ASN A 228 6.42 31.11 -9.54
N LEU A 229 5.36 30.57 -10.14
CA LEU A 229 4.65 31.18 -11.27
C LEU A 229 3.57 32.18 -10.84
N HIS A 230 3.12 32.16 -9.58
CA HIS A 230 2.08 33.08 -9.08
C HIS A 230 2.65 34.38 -8.49
N THR A 231 3.97 34.54 -8.43
CA THR A 231 4.64 35.72 -7.84
C THR A 231 5.07 36.78 -8.86
N THR A 232 4.74 36.63 -10.14
CA THR A 232 5.14 37.55 -11.23
C THR A 232 3.97 38.14 -12.02
N GLN A 233 2.82 38.37 -11.39
CA GLN A 233 1.76 39.21 -11.98
C GLN A 233 1.30 40.28 -11.00
N HIS A 234 2.13 41.30 -10.82
CA HIS A 234 1.66 42.65 -10.51
C HIS A 234 1.78 43.51 -11.77
N GLU A 235 0.69 44.21 -12.09
CA GLU A 235 0.52 45.28 -13.10
C GLU A 235 0.40 44.82 -14.57
N THR A 236 -0.59 45.18 -15.40
CA THR A 236 -1.65 46.21 -15.40
C THR A 236 -2.85 45.79 -16.29
N SER A 237 -4.06 46.20 -15.88
CA SER A 237 -5.25 46.61 -16.66
C SER A 237 -5.50 46.14 -18.11
N LYS A 238 -6.63 45.44 -18.36
CA LYS A 238 -7.85 45.94 -19.08
C LYS A 238 -8.81 44.79 -19.47
N LYS A 239 -10.11 45.04 -19.28
CA LYS A 239 -11.26 44.22 -19.72
C LYS A 239 -11.16 43.84 -21.21
N LYS A 240 -11.47 42.59 -21.56
CA LYS A 240 -12.39 42.23 -22.65
C LYS A 240 -12.81 40.75 -22.57
N THR A 241 -14.11 40.55 -22.68
CA THR A 241 -14.81 39.28 -22.86
C THR A 241 -14.62 38.77 -24.30
N SER A 242 -14.21 37.51 -24.47
CA SER A 242 -14.57 36.72 -25.65
C SER A 242 -14.33 35.24 -25.38
N PHE A 243 -15.39 34.46 -25.52
CA PHE A 243 -15.37 33.01 -25.71
C PHE A 243 -14.45 32.65 -26.88
N VAL A 244 -13.45 31.80 -26.64
CA VAL A 244 -12.80 31.00 -27.68
C VAL A 244 -12.53 29.61 -27.12
N HIS A 245 -13.24 28.64 -27.67
CA HIS A 245 -12.99 27.21 -27.54
C HIS A 245 -11.62 26.92 -28.17
N GLY A 246 -10.58 26.76 -27.35
CA GLY A 246 -9.20 26.72 -27.80
C GLY A 246 -8.39 25.65 -27.07
N LEU A 247 -7.99 24.64 -27.84
CA LEU A 247 -6.95 23.64 -27.58
C LEU A 247 -5.84 24.18 -26.65
N LYS A 248 -5.71 23.66 -25.42
CA LYS A 248 -4.54 23.89 -24.57
C LYS A 248 -3.66 22.65 -24.50
N THR A 249 -2.93 22.43 -25.58
CA THR A 249 -1.62 21.75 -25.56
C THR A 249 -0.61 22.74 -24.99
N THR A 250 -0.08 22.50 -23.78
CA THR A 250 1.27 23.02 -23.43
C THR A 250 1.92 22.21 -22.29
N VAL A 251 3.08 21.67 -22.62
CA VAL A 251 4.07 20.93 -21.82
C VAL A 251 5.07 21.96 -21.27
N SER A 252 5.56 21.81 -20.04
CA SER A 252 7.00 21.59 -19.79
C SER A 252 7.43 21.67 -18.33
N TRP A 253 8.29 20.71 -18.06
CA TRP A 253 9.24 20.50 -16.98
C TRP A 253 10.40 21.49 -17.11
N VAL A 254 10.95 21.98 -15.98
CA VAL A 254 12.27 22.62 -15.95
C VAL A 254 12.98 22.16 -14.68
N GLY A 255 13.79 21.11 -14.83
CA GLY A 255 14.94 20.87 -13.96
C GLY A 255 16.13 21.60 -14.56
N THR A 256 16.70 22.57 -13.84
CA THR A 256 17.93 23.24 -14.27
C THR A 256 19.11 22.27 -14.24
N LYS A 257 19.44 21.67 -15.40
CA LYS A 257 20.80 21.51 -15.99
C LYS A 257 20.85 20.32 -16.98
N SER A 258 21.21 20.65 -18.22
CA SER A 258 21.75 19.83 -19.33
C SER A 258 20.93 18.66 -19.91
N THR A 259 20.52 18.84 -21.18
CA THR A 259 20.16 17.80 -22.19
C THR A 259 19.01 16.84 -21.82
N ASP A 260 17.82 17.40 -21.65
CA ASP A 260 16.60 16.75 -21.15
C ASP A 260 15.81 15.92 -22.20
N GLU A 261 16.24 15.86 -23.47
CA GLU A 261 15.45 15.21 -24.55
C GLU A 261 15.44 13.66 -24.51
N ASN A 262 16.34 13.05 -23.72
CA ASN A 262 16.52 11.60 -23.67
C ASN A 262 16.19 10.94 -22.31
N LEU A 263 15.70 11.68 -21.31
CA LEU A 263 15.32 11.05 -20.04
C LEU A 263 14.06 10.21 -20.18
N SER A 264 14.14 8.96 -19.73
CA SER A 264 13.03 8.01 -19.70
C SER A 264 12.67 7.67 -18.26
N ARG A 265 11.38 7.67 -17.95
CA ARG A 265 10.83 7.07 -16.73
C ARG A 265 10.63 5.57 -16.94
N GLU A 266 10.74 4.82 -15.86
CA GLU A 266 10.44 3.39 -15.81
C GLU A 266 8.97 3.21 -15.42
N GLU A 267 8.19 2.46 -16.20
CA GLU A 267 6.80 2.10 -15.91
C GLU A 267 6.66 0.60 -15.65
N TYR A 268 5.98 0.26 -14.55
CA TYR A 268 5.61 -1.10 -14.17
C TYR A 268 4.08 -1.20 -14.12
N HIS A 269 3.47 -1.61 -15.22
CA HIS A 269 2.03 -1.73 -15.36
C HIS A 269 1.58 -3.14 -14.98
N LEU A 270 0.85 -3.26 -13.88
CA LEU A 270 0.26 -4.48 -13.39
C LEU A 270 -1.19 -4.60 -13.85
N THR A 271 -1.48 -5.70 -14.53
CA THR A 271 -2.81 -6.07 -14.99
C THR A 271 -3.14 -7.52 -14.61
N PRO A 272 -4.43 -7.88 -14.53
CA PRO A 272 -4.81 -9.28 -14.44
C PRO A 272 -4.62 -9.98 -15.78
N LEU A 273 -4.27 -11.27 -15.75
CA LEU A 273 -4.26 -12.10 -16.95
C LEU A 273 -5.62 -12.06 -17.66
N HIS A 274 -5.62 -11.75 -18.95
CA HIS A 274 -6.81 -11.63 -19.80
C HIS A 274 -7.87 -10.63 -19.31
N GLY A 275 -7.51 -9.69 -18.43
CA GLY A 275 -8.47 -8.72 -17.87
C GLY A 275 -9.34 -9.27 -16.73
N ASP A 276 -9.17 -10.53 -16.32
CA ASP A 276 -9.93 -11.12 -15.23
C ASP A 276 -9.36 -10.70 -13.87
N ILE A 277 -9.99 -9.74 -13.20
CA ILE A 277 -9.57 -9.27 -11.87
C ILE A 277 -9.52 -10.39 -10.80
N ARG A 278 -10.16 -11.54 -11.02
CA ARG A 278 -10.07 -12.71 -10.13
C ARG A 278 -8.97 -13.69 -10.53
N SER A 279 -8.17 -13.36 -11.54
CA SER A 279 -7.02 -14.15 -11.92
C SER A 279 -5.97 -14.19 -10.81
N LYS A 280 -5.42 -15.37 -10.57
CA LYS A 280 -4.25 -15.57 -9.69
C LYS A 280 -2.93 -15.33 -10.40
N THR A 281 -2.97 -14.96 -11.69
CA THR A 281 -1.78 -14.59 -12.47
C THR A 281 -1.77 -13.09 -12.69
N MET A 282 -0.76 -12.44 -12.13
CA MET A 282 -0.45 -11.04 -12.39
C MET A 282 0.39 -10.91 -13.66
N VAL A 283 0.13 -9.88 -14.45
CA VAL A 283 0.86 -9.56 -15.67
C VAL A 283 1.59 -8.24 -15.47
N LEU A 284 2.88 -8.20 -15.75
CA LEU A 284 3.71 -7.00 -15.72
C LEU A 284 4.05 -6.59 -17.15
N ASN A 285 3.60 -5.41 -17.57
CA ASN A 285 3.91 -4.86 -18.90
C ASN A 285 3.58 -5.85 -20.05
N GLY A 286 2.49 -6.60 -19.91
CA GLY A 286 2.06 -7.62 -20.88
C GLY A 286 2.66 -9.02 -20.68
N ILE A 287 3.62 -9.19 -19.76
CA ILE A 287 4.27 -10.48 -19.49
C ILE A 287 3.73 -11.10 -18.18
N PRO A 288 3.13 -12.30 -18.21
CA PRO A 288 2.71 -13.00 -17.00
C PRO A 288 3.87 -13.26 -16.04
N LEU A 289 3.70 -12.88 -14.77
CA LEU A 289 4.69 -13.13 -13.72
C LEU A 289 4.54 -14.56 -13.20
N LYS A 290 5.60 -15.34 -13.42
CA LYS A 290 5.75 -16.71 -12.92
C LYS A 290 7.19 -16.90 -12.46
N LEU A 291 7.40 -17.80 -11.51
CA LEU A 291 8.75 -18.23 -11.15
C LEU A 291 9.45 -18.81 -12.38
N THR A 292 10.77 -18.69 -12.41
CA THR A 292 11.60 -19.38 -13.41
C THR A 292 11.48 -20.90 -13.23
N VAL A 293 12.01 -21.66 -14.20
CA VAL A 293 12.09 -23.13 -14.10
C VAL A 293 12.86 -23.61 -12.87
N ASN A 294 13.74 -22.77 -12.32
CA ASN A 294 14.53 -23.04 -11.12
C ASN A 294 13.82 -22.60 -9.83
N GLY A 295 12.63 -22.00 -9.92
CA GLY A 295 11.90 -21.44 -8.78
C GLY A 295 12.32 -20.00 -8.40
N ASP A 296 13.14 -19.33 -9.21
CA ASP A 296 13.57 -17.96 -8.93
C ASP A 296 12.47 -16.93 -9.26
N ILE A 297 12.53 -15.79 -8.57
CA ILE A 297 11.69 -14.63 -8.91
C ILE A 297 12.09 -14.12 -10.31
N PRO A 298 11.13 -13.91 -11.24
CA PRO A 298 11.44 -13.42 -12.57
C PRO A 298 12.02 -11.99 -12.53
N ILE A 299 12.78 -11.64 -13.57
CA ILE A 299 13.24 -10.27 -13.75
C ILE A 299 12.02 -9.38 -14.04
N LEU A 300 11.81 -8.37 -13.19
CA LEU A 300 10.72 -7.40 -13.33
C LEU A 300 11.20 -6.26 -14.24
N ARG A 301 10.99 -6.40 -15.55
CA ARG A 301 11.45 -5.41 -16.54
C ARG A 301 10.47 -4.22 -16.64
N PRO A 302 10.94 -2.97 -16.46
CA PRO A 302 10.12 -1.81 -16.73
C PRO A 302 9.93 -1.59 -18.23
N ALA A 303 8.86 -0.88 -18.59
CA ALA A 303 8.75 -0.19 -19.87
C ALA A 303 9.42 1.19 -19.74
N LEU A 304 10.27 1.57 -20.69
CA LEU A 304 10.90 2.89 -20.72
C LEU A 304 10.04 3.84 -21.54
N VAL A 305 9.63 4.94 -20.92
CA VAL A 305 8.77 5.96 -21.55
C VAL A 305 9.42 7.33 -21.35
N LYS A 306 9.43 8.18 -22.37
CA LYS A 306 9.99 9.54 -22.21
C LYS A 306 9.25 10.31 -21.12
N VAL A 307 10.00 11.01 -20.26
CA VAL A 307 9.43 11.71 -19.09
C VAL A 307 8.35 12.73 -19.45
N ASN A 308 8.46 13.37 -20.61
CA ASN A 308 7.54 14.39 -21.12
C ASN A 308 6.23 13.83 -21.71
N TYR A 309 6.13 12.51 -21.92
CA TYR A 309 4.90 11.91 -22.45
C TYR A 309 3.85 11.79 -21.34
N PRO A 310 2.57 12.06 -21.60
CA PRO A 310 1.52 11.87 -20.60
C PRO A 310 1.50 10.44 -20.05
N VAL A 311 1.22 10.32 -18.75
CA VAL A 311 1.04 9.02 -18.10
C VAL A 311 -0.32 8.48 -18.45
N SER A 312 -0.36 7.21 -18.84
CA SER A 312 -1.56 6.49 -19.24
C SER A 312 -1.80 5.32 -18.28
N ILE A 313 -3.03 5.11 -17.80
CA ILE A 313 -3.38 3.95 -16.98
C ILE A 313 -4.75 3.39 -17.37
N ALA A 314 -4.76 2.09 -17.69
CA ALA A 314 -5.95 1.36 -18.11
C ALA A 314 -6.95 1.16 -16.95
N PRO A 315 -8.24 0.94 -17.24
CA PRO A 315 -9.23 0.50 -16.27
C PRO A 315 -8.75 -0.72 -15.46
N LEU A 316 -9.16 -0.81 -14.19
CA LEU A 316 -8.88 -1.95 -13.30
C LEU A 316 -7.42 -2.42 -13.37
N SER A 317 -6.49 -1.48 -13.18
CA SER A 317 -5.06 -1.77 -13.23
C SER A 317 -4.26 -0.91 -12.26
N ILE A 318 -3.01 -1.31 -12.02
CA ILE A 318 -2.11 -0.67 -11.08
C ILE A 318 -0.81 -0.33 -11.82
N LYS A 319 -0.21 0.82 -11.54
CA LYS A 319 1.04 1.23 -12.20
C LYS A 319 2.00 1.87 -11.21
N PHE A 320 3.24 1.38 -11.17
CA PHE A 320 4.35 2.12 -10.57
C PHE A 320 5.09 2.89 -11.67
N LEU A 321 5.48 4.13 -11.39
CA LEU A 321 6.28 4.96 -12.27
C LEU A 321 7.46 5.52 -11.50
N GLN A 322 8.68 5.25 -11.95
CA GLN A 322 9.89 5.84 -11.39
C GLN A 322 10.39 6.95 -12.31
N PHE A 323 10.34 8.19 -11.82
CA PHE A 323 10.82 9.38 -12.51
C PHE A 323 12.24 9.69 -12.04
N PRO A 324 13.25 9.54 -12.91
CA PRO A 324 14.62 9.93 -12.56
C PRO A 324 14.73 11.44 -12.46
N ASN A 325 15.65 11.91 -11.62
CA ASN A 325 16.01 13.34 -11.49
C ASN A 325 14.80 14.27 -11.28
N PHE A 326 13.74 13.76 -10.65
CA PHE A 326 12.59 14.57 -10.33
C PHE A 326 12.95 15.50 -9.18
N ASP A 327 12.90 16.81 -9.42
CA ASP A 327 13.10 17.85 -8.42
C ASP A 327 12.13 17.69 -7.24
N ALA A 328 12.63 17.07 -6.18
CA ALA A 328 11.96 16.85 -4.92
C ALA A 328 13.05 16.94 -3.84
N PRO A 329 13.24 18.11 -3.20
CA PRO A 329 14.38 18.35 -2.29
C PRO A 329 14.52 17.34 -1.13
N GLY A 330 13.46 16.58 -0.81
CA GLY A 330 13.53 15.50 0.19
C GLY A 330 13.97 14.13 -0.35
N CYS A 331 14.33 14.02 -1.64
CA CYS A 331 14.57 12.77 -2.36
C CYS A 331 15.94 12.72 -3.07
N GLU A 332 16.97 13.22 -2.40
CA GLU A 332 18.36 13.21 -2.86
C GLU A 332 19.04 11.84 -2.69
#